data_AF-A0A9Q2L7S1-F1
#
_entry.id   AF-A0A9Q2L7S1-F1
#
_cell.length_a   1.000
_cell.length_b   1.000
_cell.length_c   1.000
_cell.angle_alpha   90.00
_cell.angle_beta   90.00
_cell.angle_gamma   90.00
#
_symmetry.space_group_name_H-M   'P 1'
#
loop_
_entity.id
_entity.type
_entity.pdbx_description
1 polymer ?
#
loop_
_entity_poly.entity_id
_entity_poly.type
_entity_poly.pdbx_seq_one_letter_code
_entity_poly.pdbx_strand_id
1 'polypeptide(L)'
;MFFPIILAIIIVILLLVIIIERRVMNHKLETESYAKDQLINKISIITRENTYLKNQMLEKDVNNDTHHHGLRKAKQDLNDILNQYRSQGSISFFDIITTGNLAVKHPLFEYARAFDYIVITEKGLFNINVKNWKQKTFYHFTVDPTNDTQNNGSDTVNQTVGRYIANQFHSQFQSTRPTTYTFVERIRNNSIIYDFYNYDPYEQSSKNAKALEDRIADQLNHRIQNIGLVYFTDGSVNLIDGPTERQDFVETVSSKSSLKEVIGETIVNAQESLTEAQYNELLAHFH
;
A
#
# COMPACT_ATOMS: atom_id res chain seq x y z
N MET A 1 -23.75 -66.98 62.34
CA MET A 1 -23.20 -65.79 63.04
C MET A 1 -22.13 -65.03 62.25
N PHE A 2 -21.53 -65.58 61.19
CA PHE A 2 -20.45 -64.91 60.42
C PHE A 2 -20.91 -63.97 59.29
N PHE A 3 -22.10 -64.17 58.73
CA PHE A 3 -22.64 -63.35 57.63
C PHE A 3 -22.76 -61.84 57.93
N PRO A 4 -23.26 -61.38 59.11
CA PRO A 4 -23.32 -59.95 59.40
C PRO A 4 -21.93 -59.31 59.58
N ILE A 5 -20.94 -60.09 60.02
CA ILE A 5 -19.55 -59.62 60.19
C ILE A 5 -18.89 -59.42 58.83
N ILE A 6 -19.08 -60.36 57.90
CA ILE A 6 -18.57 -60.25 56.53
C ILE A 6 -19.20 -59.05 55.82
N LEU A 7 -20.51 -58.83 55.98
CA LEU A 7 -21.21 -57.68 55.41
C LEU A 7 -20.67 -56.35 55.95
N ALA A 8 -20.42 -56.26 57.27
CA ALA A 8 -19.86 -55.07 57.89
C ALA A 8 -18.46 -54.74 57.36
N ILE A 9 -17.61 -55.75 57.15
CA ILE A 9 -16.27 -55.59 56.57
C ILE A 9 -16.36 -55.07 55.13
N ILE A 10 -17.27 -55.62 54.32
CA ILE A 10 -17.48 -55.17 52.93
C ILE A 10 -17.92 -53.71 52.91
N ILE A 11 -18.84 -53.29 53.78
CA ILE A 11 -19.31 -51.90 53.87
C ILE A 11 -18.17 -50.94 54.22
N VAL A 12 -17.29 -51.31 55.15
CA VAL A 12 -16.12 -50.50 55.53
C VAL A 12 -15.13 -50.35 54.38
N ILE A 13 -14.86 -51.44 53.65
CA ILE A 13 -14.00 -51.41 52.47
C ILE A 13 -14.60 -50.51 51.38
N LEU A 14 -15.92 -50.60 51.15
CA LEU A 14 -16.61 -49.80 50.15
C LEU A 14 -16.58 -48.30 50.49
N LEU A 15 -16.75 -47.95 51.77
CA LEU A 15 -16.58 -46.58 52.27
C LEU A 15 -15.16 -46.06 52.06
N LEU A 16 -14.14 -46.89 52.32
CA LEU A 16 -12.73 -46.50 52.10
C LEU A 16 -12.44 -46.25 50.62
N VAL A 17 -12.94 -47.09 49.72
CA VAL A 17 -12.77 -46.91 48.27
C VAL A 17 -13.39 -45.60 47.80
N ILE A 18 -14.62 -45.29 48.24
CA ILE A 18 -15.31 -44.03 47.89
C ILE A 18 -14.50 -42.81 48.36
N ILE A 19 -13.95 -42.85 49.57
CA ILE A 19 -13.15 -41.74 50.12
C ILE A 19 -11.87 -41.55 49.31
N ILE A 20 -11.18 -42.63 48.94
CA ILE A 20 -9.95 -42.58 48.16
C ILE A 20 -10.24 -42.05 46.74
N GLU A 21 -11.26 -42.59 46.08
CA GLU A 21 -11.64 -42.20 44.72
C GLU A 21 -12.03 -40.72 44.66
N ARG A 22 -12.81 -40.25 45.63
CA ARG A 22 -13.19 -38.82 45.72
C ARG A 22 -11.97 -37.92 45.92
N ARG A 23 -11.00 -38.34 46.75
CA ARG A 23 -9.77 -37.57 46.97
C ARG A 23 -8.89 -37.51 45.73
N VAL A 24 -8.72 -38.64 45.04
CA VAL A 24 -7.93 -38.72 43.80
C VAL A 24 -8.60 -37.91 42.68
N MET A 25 -9.92 -38.02 42.52
CA MET A 25 -10.67 -37.29 41.51
C MET A 25 -10.62 -35.78 41.76
N ASN A 26 -10.78 -35.32 43.00
CA ASN A 26 -10.64 -33.91 43.34
C ASN A 26 -9.24 -33.38 43.03
N HIS A 27 -8.19 -34.14 43.38
CA HIS A 27 -6.82 -33.72 43.09
C HIS A 27 -6.56 -33.63 41.58
N LYS A 28 -7.05 -34.61 40.80
CA LYS A 28 -6.93 -34.59 39.34
C LYS A 28 -7.67 -33.39 38.73
N LEU A 29 -8.90 -33.11 39.17
CA LEU A 29 -9.69 -31.97 38.72
C LEU A 29 -9.00 -30.64 39.04
N GLU A 30 -8.41 -30.48 40.23
CA GLU A 30 -7.64 -29.30 40.60
C GLU A 30 -6.41 -29.11 39.70
N THR A 31 -5.67 -30.19 39.41
CA THR A 31 -4.51 -30.11 38.52
C THR A 31 -4.88 -29.77 37.07
N GLU A 32 -5.98 -30.33 36.56
CA GLU A 32 -6.47 -30.02 35.22
C GLU A 32 -7.01 -28.60 35.12
N SER A 33 -7.74 -28.12 36.14
CA SER A 33 -8.21 -26.74 36.22
C SER A 33 -7.04 -25.76 36.25
N TYR A 34 -6.03 -26.03 37.09
CA TYR A 34 -4.84 -25.19 37.18
C TYR A 34 -4.05 -25.15 35.86
N ALA A 35 -3.90 -26.30 35.18
CA ALA A 35 -3.25 -26.35 33.87
C ALA A 35 -4.03 -25.56 32.81
N LYS A 36 -5.36 -25.67 32.82
CA LYS A 36 -6.24 -24.91 31.91
C LYS A 36 -6.13 -23.41 32.17
N ASP A 37 -6.16 -22.98 33.42
CA ASP A 37 -6.05 -21.57 33.80
C ASP A 37 -4.68 -20.99 33.41
N GLN A 38 -3.61 -21.76 33.57
CA GLN A 38 -2.29 -21.36 33.07
C GLN A 38 -2.24 -21.21 31.54
N LEU A 39 -2.88 -22.13 30.80
CA LEU A 39 -2.95 -22.03 29.34
C LEU A 39 -3.77 -20.83 28.89
N ILE A 40 -4.92 -20.57 29.52
CA ILE A 40 -5.75 -19.39 29.25
C ILE A 40 -4.96 -18.11 29.54
N ASN A 41 -4.25 -18.04 30.66
CA ASN A 41 -3.41 -16.90 31.00
C ASN A 41 -2.31 -16.70 29.96
N LYS A 42 -1.58 -17.76 29.56
CA LYS A 42 -0.56 -17.66 28.51
C LYS A 42 -1.13 -17.19 27.18
N ILE A 43 -2.27 -17.73 26.76
CA ILE A 43 -2.95 -17.31 25.53
C ILE A 43 -3.32 -15.82 25.64
N SER A 44 -3.92 -15.39 26.75
CA SER A 44 -4.31 -14.00 26.95
C SER A 44 -3.11 -13.03 26.93
N ILE A 45 -1.97 -13.44 27.51
CA ILE A 45 -0.72 -12.67 27.48
C ILE A 45 -0.20 -12.59 26.05
N ILE A 46 -0.12 -13.70 25.32
CA ILE A 46 0.33 -13.73 23.93
C ILE A 46 -0.59 -12.92 23.03
N THR A 47 -1.91 -12.99 23.22
CA THR A 47 -2.88 -12.19 22.47
C THR A 47 -2.68 -10.71 22.76
N ARG A 48 -2.51 -10.33 24.04
CA ARG A 48 -2.25 -8.94 24.44
C ARG A 48 -0.91 -8.44 23.91
N GLU A 49 0.13 -9.25 23.94
CA GLU A 49 1.44 -8.95 23.35
C GLU A 49 1.34 -8.79 21.83
N ASN A 50 0.63 -9.68 21.12
CA ASN A 50 0.41 -9.54 19.68
C ASN A 50 -0.38 -8.27 19.35
N THR A 51 -1.44 -7.95 20.10
CA THR A 51 -2.19 -6.71 19.92
C THR A 51 -1.31 -5.50 20.24
N TYR A 52 -0.51 -5.55 21.29
CA TYR A 52 0.42 -4.49 21.65
C TYR A 52 1.52 -4.29 20.62
N LEU A 53 2.16 -5.36 20.14
CA LEU A 53 3.14 -5.33 19.07
C LEU A 53 2.55 -4.83 17.76
N LYS A 54 1.33 -5.27 17.41
CA LYS A 54 0.60 -4.75 16.25
C LYS A 54 0.33 -3.25 16.40
N ASN A 55 -0.06 -2.79 17.58
CA ASN A 55 -0.29 -1.37 17.85
C ASN A 55 1.03 -0.58 17.86
N GLN A 56 2.12 -1.12 18.41
CA GLN A 56 3.45 -0.52 18.30
C GLN A 56 3.95 -0.45 16.85
N MET A 57 3.67 -1.46 16.03
CA MET A 57 3.93 -1.43 14.59
C MET A 57 3.06 -0.40 13.86
N LEU A 58 1.90 -0.04 14.41
CA LEU A 58 1.05 1.02 13.86
C LEU A 58 1.42 2.42 14.40
N GLU A 59 2.02 2.51 15.59
CA GLU A 59 2.41 3.75 16.28
C GLU A 59 3.84 4.22 15.96
N LYS A 60 4.79 3.30 15.75
CA LYS A 60 6.12 3.65 15.24
C LYS A 60 5.94 4.03 13.77
N ASP A 61 6.57 5.12 13.32
CA ASP A 61 6.59 5.59 11.92
C ASP A 61 7.13 4.52 10.96
N VAL A 62 6.34 3.47 10.70
CA VAL A 62 6.63 2.40 9.75
C VAL A 62 6.79 2.97 8.35
N ASN A 63 6.28 4.18 8.10
CA ASN A 63 6.44 4.87 6.83
C ASN A 63 7.90 5.13 6.44
N ASN A 64 8.83 5.46 7.36
CA ASN A 64 10.20 5.80 6.93
C ASN A 64 11.03 4.56 6.51
N ASP A 65 11.09 3.53 7.35
CA ASP A 65 11.87 2.31 7.02
C ASP A 65 11.24 1.53 5.85
N THR A 66 9.90 1.55 5.74
CA THR A 66 9.21 0.91 4.61
C THR A 66 9.25 1.73 3.33
N HIS A 67 9.32 3.06 3.40
CA HIS A 67 9.51 3.90 2.22
C HIS A 67 10.87 3.63 1.58
N HIS A 68 11.96 3.59 2.36
CA HIS A 68 13.29 3.23 1.84
C HIS A 68 13.36 1.81 1.28
N HIS A 69 12.61 0.86 1.85
CA HIS A 69 12.47 -0.48 1.27
C HIS A 69 11.69 -0.45 -0.04
N GLY A 70 10.58 0.28 -0.10
CA GLY A 70 9.76 0.46 -1.29
C GLY A 70 10.56 1.06 -2.44
N LEU A 71 11.32 2.12 -2.19
CA LEU A 71 12.22 2.75 -3.16
C LEU A 71 13.26 1.77 -3.73
N ARG A 72 13.95 1.02 -2.86
CA ARG A 72 14.94 0.02 -3.28
C ARG A 72 14.30 -1.07 -4.14
N LYS A 73 13.14 -1.57 -3.72
CA LYS A 73 12.39 -2.58 -4.49
C LYS A 73 11.95 -2.02 -5.84
N ALA A 74 11.42 -0.80 -5.89
CA ALA A 74 11.04 -0.16 -7.13
C ALA A 74 12.21 -0.02 -8.09
N LYS A 75 13.37 0.44 -7.60
CA LYS A 75 14.59 0.52 -8.41
C LYS A 75 15.02 -0.86 -8.93
N GLN A 76 14.92 -1.90 -8.11
CA GLN A 76 15.21 -3.27 -8.55
C GLN A 76 14.24 -3.73 -9.65
N ASP A 77 12.94 -3.54 -9.43
CA ASP A 77 11.92 -3.95 -10.40
C ASP A 77 12.05 -3.20 -11.74
N LEU A 78 12.34 -1.89 -11.70
CA LEU A 78 12.65 -1.11 -12.90
C LEU A 78 13.89 -1.62 -13.62
N ASN A 79 15.00 -1.89 -12.89
CA ASN A 79 16.21 -2.44 -13.50
C ASN A 79 15.94 -3.80 -14.16
N ASP A 80 15.22 -4.70 -13.51
CA ASP A 80 14.90 -6.01 -14.06
C ASP A 80 14.07 -5.88 -15.35
N ILE A 81 13.05 -5.01 -15.34
CA ILE A 81 12.17 -4.77 -16.48
C ILE A 81 12.93 -4.16 -17.65
N LEU A 82 13.70 -3.10 -17.40
CA LEU A 82 14.42 -2.37 -18.45
C LEU A 82 15.58 -3.19 -19.02
N ASN A 83 16.32 -3.93 -18.18
CA ASN A 83 17.34 -4.87 -18.66
C ASN A 83 16.72 -5.98 -19.50
N GLN A 84 15.52 -6.45 -19.15
CA GLN A 84 14.80 -7.40 -19.99
C GLN A 84 14.50 -6.81 -21.37
N TYR A 85 13.91 -5.62 -21.45
CA TYR A 85 13.62 -4.96 -22.73
C TYR A 85 14.90 -4.67 -23.53
N ARG A 86 16.00 -4.32 -22.86
CA ARG A 86 17.31 -4.13 -23.50
C ARG A 86 17.86 -5.42 -24.07
N SER A 87 17.82 -6.51 -23.31
CA SER A 87 18.29 -7.83 -23.76
C SER A 87 17.46 -8.40 -24.93
N GLN A 88 16.19 -8.00 -25.02
CA GLN A 88 15.28 -8.36 -26.10
C GLN A 88 15.45 -7.46 -27.34
N GLY A 89 16.30 -6.44 -27.30
CA GLY A 89 16.47 -5.47 -28.37
C GLY A 89 15.29 -4.51 -28.54
N SER A 90 14.36 -4.47 -27.59
CA SER A 90 13.21 -3.55 -27.61
C SER A 90 13.62 -2.12 -27.26
N ILE A 91 14.67 -1.96 -26.44
CA ILE A 91 15.35 -0.70 -26.19
C ILE A 91 16.87 -0.84 -26.29
N SER A 92 17.57 0.27 -26.54
CA SER A 92 19.03 0.31 -26.66
C SER A 92 19.69 0.90 -25.41
N PHE A 93 19.12 1.98 -24.88
CA PHE A 93 19.69 2.75 -23.78
C PHE A 93 18.62 3.07 -22.73
N PHE A 94 18.99 3.01 -21.46
CA PHE A 94 18.14 3.51 -20.40
C PHE A 94 18.95 3.97 -19.20
N ASP A 95 18.41 4.95 -18.47
CA ASP A 95 18.94 5.46 -17.22
C ASP A 95 17.82 5.66 -16.21
N ILE A 96 18.11 5.39 -14.94
CA ILE A 96 17.19 5.57 -13.82
C ILE A 96 17.75 6.66 -12.91
N ILE A 97 17.20 7.87 -13.03
CA ILE A 97 17.59 9.03 -12.24
C ILE A 97 16.81 9.02 -10.92
N THR A 98 17.52 9.22 -9.81
CA THR A 98 16.89 9.44 -8.51
C THR A 98 16.71 10.93 -8.29
N THR A 99 15.47 11.39 -8.21
CA THR A 99 15.12 12.83 -8.14
C THR A 99 15.56 13.49 -6.84
N GLY A 100 15.75 12.70 -5.77
CA GLY A 100 16.27 13.18 -4.49
C GLY A 100 17.68 13.79 -4.57
N ASN A 101 18.43 13.51 -5.65
CA ASN A 101 19.76 14.08 -5.90
C ASN A 101 19.71 15.34 -6.77
N LEU A 102 18.55 15.72 -7.30
CA LEU A 102 18.42 16.85 -8.21
C LEU A 102 18.56 18.17 -7.44
N ALA A 103 19.39 19.07 -7.94
CA ALA A 103 19.62 20.36 -7.30
C ALA A 103 18.33 21.21 -7.30
N VAL A 104 18.05 21.93 -6.20
CA VAL A 104 16.86 22.80 -6.07
C VAL A 104 16.78 23.87 -7.16
N LYS A 105 17.94 24.31 -7.67
CA LYS A 105 18.04 25.31 -8.74
C LYS A 105 17.85 24.73 -10.15
N HIS A 106 17.69 23.42 -10.26
CA HIS A 106 17.55 22.76 -11.55
C HIS A 106 16.23 23.18 -12.23
N PRO A 107 16.23 23.51 -13.54
CA PRO A 107 15.01 23.99 -14.23
C PRO A 107 13.81 23.03 -14.15
N LEU A 108 14.09 21.73 -14.07
CA LEU A 108 13.06 20.69 -13.96
C LEU A 108 12.70 20.33 -12.50
N PHE A 109 13.37 20.93 -11.50
CA PHE A 109 13.28 20.50 -10.10
C PHE A 109 11.84 20.51 -9.56
N GLU A 110 11.08 21.57 -9.81
CA GLU A 110 9.73 21.72 -9.25
C GLU A 110 8.79 20.59 -9.68
N TYR A 111 8.95 20.10 -10.90
CA TYR A 111 8.11 19.06 -11.47
C TYR A 111 8.69 17.66 -11.20
N ALA A 112 10.01 17.50 -11.31
CA ALA A 112 10.70 16.24 -11.09
C ALA A 112 10.60 15.75 -9.64
N ARG A 113 10.62 16.66 -8.65
CA ARG A 113 10.57 16.30 -7.22
C ARG A 113 9.28 15.60 -6.77
N ALA A 114 8.23 15.63 -7.60
CA ALA A 114 6.99 14.89 -7.34
C ALA A 114 7.14 13.38 -7.52
N PHE A 115 8.21 12.96 -8.19
CA PHE A 115 8.54 11.57 -8.48
C PHE A 115 9.76 11.16 -7.67
N ASP A 116 9.92 9.86 -7.39
CA ASP A 116 11.10 9.30 -6.75
C ASP A 116 12.17 8.90 -7.77
N TYR A 117 11.72 8.41 -8.93
CA TYR A 117 12.57 8.06 -10.06
C TYR A 117 12.08 8.68 -11.35
N ILE A 118 13.01 9.05 -12.22
CA ILE A 118 12.73 9.36 -13.63
C ILE A 118 13.52 8.36 -14.45
N VAL A 119 12.81 7.55 -15.23
CA VAL A 119 13.41 6.60 -16.16
C VAL A 119 13.41 7.23 -17.54
N ILE A 120 14.60 7.37 -18.11
CA ILE A 120 14.79 7.82 -19.49
C ILE A 120 15.14 6.60 -20.33
N THR A 121 14.45 6.42 -21.44
CA THR A 121 14.82 5.48 -22.50
C THR A 121 14.83 6.23 -23.83
N GLU A 122 15.34 5.64 -24.90
CA GLU A 122 15.20 6.28 -26.21
C GLU A 122 13.75 6.33 -26.74
N LYS A 123 12.80 5.65 -26.10
CA LYS A 123 11.40 5.54 -26.57
C LYS A 123 10.36 6.20 -25.67
N GLY A 124 10.71 6.50 -24.43
CA GLY A 124 9.79 7.03 -23.44
C GLY A 124 10.47 7.55 -22.18
N LEU A 125 9.79 8.48 -21.52
CA LEU A 125 10.08 8.98 -20.19
C LEU A 125 9.04 8.44 -19.21
N PHE A 126 9.49 7.80 -18.13
CA PHE A 126 8.61 7.25 -17.10
C PHE A 126 8.92 7.90 -15.75
N ASN A 127 7.97 8.68 -15.23
CA ASN A 127 8.13 9.41 -13.97
C ASN A 127 7.46 8.62 -12.84
N ILE A 128 8.26 7.98 -11.99
CA ILE A 128 7.80 6.98 -11.02
C ILE A 128 7.63 7.61 -9.64
N ASN A 129 6.40 7.64 -9.15
CA ASN A 129 6.03 8.02 -7.80
C ASN A 129 5.74 6.76 -6.97
N VAL A 130 6.67 6.38 -6.09
CA VAL A 130 6.63 5.13 -5.34
C VAL A 130 5.81 5.30 -4.07
N LYS A 131 4.82 4.41 -3.92
CA LYS A 131 3.98 4.31 -2.72
C LYS A 131 4.11 2.93 -2.08
N ASN A 132 3.94 2.92 -0.76
CA ASN A 132 3.97 1.72 0.07
C ASN A 132 2.90 1.86 1.14
N TRP A 133 1.65 1.54 0.77
CA TRP A 133 0.49 1.69 1.63
C TRP A 133 -0.03 0.30 2.00
N LYS A 134 0.47 -0.22 3.10
CA LYS A 134 0.05 -1.52 3.66
C LYS A 134 -1.36 -1.49 4.28
N GLN A 135 -2.14 -0.45 3.98
CA GLN A 135 -3.42 -0.12 4.61
C GLN A 135 -4.50 -0.04 3.52
N LYS A 136 -5.77 -0.23 3.92
CA LYS A 136 -6.91 -0.01 3.02
C LYS A 136 -6.89 1.46 2.61
N THR A 137 -6.74 1.70 1.31
CA THR A 137 -6.53 3.05 0.77
C THR A 137 -7.69 3.39 -0.14
N PHE A 138 -8.34 4.52 0.15
CA PHE A 138 -9.31 5.15 -0.72
C PHE A 138 -8.57 6.14 -1.60
N TYR A 139 -8.52 5.87 -2.89
CA TYR A 139 -7.62 6.51 -3.82
C TYR A 139 -8.40 7.34 -4.84
N HIS A 140 -7.99 8.59 -5.01
CA HIS A 140 -8.51 9.52 -6.02
C HIS A 140 -10.04 9.75 -5.97
N PHE A 141 -10.57 10.09 -4.79
CA PHE A 141 -11.98 10.44 -4.64
C PHE A 141 -12.22 11.94 -4.85
N THR A 142 -12.83 12.30 -5.99
CA THR A 142 -13.21 13.68 -6.29
C THR A 142 -14.54 14.03 -5.64
N VAL A 143 -14.54 15.13 -4.89
CA VAL A 143 -15.73 15.76 -4.34
C VAL A 143 -16.00 17.03 -5.12
N ASP A 144 -17.17 17.11 -5.75
CA ASP A 144 -17.65 18.31 -6.43
C ASP A 144 -18.93 18.80 -5.72
N PRO A 145 -18.90 19.94 -5.01
CA PRO A 145 -20.08 20.48 -4.33
C PRO A 145 -21.18 20.96 -5.28
N THR A 146 -20.86 21.19 -6.56
CA THR A 146 -21.78 21.72 -7.57
C THR A 146 -22.48 20.63 -8.37
N ASN A 147 -21.88 19.44 -8.42
CA ASN A 147 -22.48 18.26 -9.00
C ASN A 147 -22.91 17.34 -7.86
N ASP A 148 -24.21 17.07 -7.77
CA ASP A 148 -24.71 16.06 -6.86
C ASP A 148 -24.12 14.73 -7.34
N THR A 149 -23.06 14.24 -6.66
CA THR A 149 -22.43 12.96 -6.96
C THR A 149 -23.42 11.86 -6.57
N GLN A 150 -24.46 11.71 -7.36
CA GLN A 150 -25.42 10.62 -7.23
C GLN A 150 -24.65 9.33 -7.48
N ASN A 151 -24.88 8.34 -6.61
CA ASN A 151 -24.42 6.98 -6.82
C ASN A 151 -24.78 6.57 -8.25
N ASN A 152 -23.78 6.49 -9.13
CA ASN A 152 -23.91 5.67 -10.32
C ASN A 152 -24.13 4.27 -9.77
N GLY A 153 -25.27 3.63 -10.07
CA GLY A 153 -25.71 2.37 -9.43
C GLY A 153 -24.76 1.16 -9.58
N SER A 154 -23.56 1.38 -10.09
CA SER A 154 -22.42 0.46 -10.23
C SER A 154 -21.38 0.55 -9.10
N ASP A 155 -21.44 1.53 -8.20
CA ASP A 155 -20.42 1.69 -7.14
C ASP A 155 -20.45 0.49 -6.17
N THR A 156 -19.27 -0.04 -5.85
CA THR A 156 -19.10 -1.03 -4.78
C THR A 156 -19.37 -0.39 -3.41
N VAL A 157 -19.70 -1.19 -2.39
CA VAL A 157 -19.88 -0.71 -1.01
C VAL A 157 -18.69 0.13 -0.52
N ASN A 158 -17.47 -0.29 -0.86
CA ASN A 158 -16.26 0.44 -0.48
C ASN A 158 -16.14 1.79 -1.21
N GLN A 159 -16.57 1.89 -2.46
CA GLN A 159 -16.61 3.17 -3.19
C GLN A 159 -17.67 4.11 -2.62
N THR A 160 -18.86 3.61 -2.27
CA THR A 160 -19.89 4.41 -1.57
C THR A 160 -19.35 4.96 -0.25
N VAL A 161 -18.68 4.11 0.54
CA VAL A 161 -18.04 4.52 1.80
C VAL A 161 -16.95 5.56 1.56
N GLY A 162 -16.08 5.35 0.57
CA GLY A 162 -15.01 6.29 0.22
C GLY A 162 -15.55 7.67 -0.14
N ARG A 163 -16.57 7.71 -1.00
CA ARG A 163 -17.25 8.94 -1.42
C ARG A 163 -17.91 9.65 -0.24
N TYR A 164 -18.59 8.90 0.63
CA TYR A 164 -19.19 9.47 1.84
C TYR A 164 -18.14 10.12 2.75
N ILE A 165 -17.03 9.43 3.03
CA ILE A 165 -15.97 9.95 3.90
C ILE A 165 -15.31 11.18 3.27
N ALA A 166 -15.02 11.16 1.97
CA ALA A 166 -14.47 12.30 1.25
C ALA A 166 -15.42 13.52 1.33
N ASN A 167 -16.72 13.33 1.12
CA ASN A 167 -17.73 14.39 1.24
C ASN A 167 -17.81 14.95 2.67
N GLN A 168 -17.77 14.10 3.70
CA GLN A 168 -17.79 14.52 5.10
C GLN A 168 -16.51 15.28 5.50
N PHE A 169 -15.37 14.94 4.92
CA PHE A 169 -14.14 15.68 5.14
C PHE A 169 -14.18 17.04 4.42
N HIS A 170 -14.58 17.06 3.15
CA HIS A 170 -14.68 18.27 2.34
C HIS A 170 -15.63 19.31 2.95
N SER A 171 -16.76 18.87 3.49
CA SER A 171 -17.79 19.77 4.05
C SER A 171 -17.29 20.59 5.25
N GLN A 172 -16.26 20.11 5.96
CA GLN A 172 -15.65 20.82 7.10
C GLN A 172 -14.98 22.13 6.66
N PHE A 173 -14.56 22.23 5.40
CA PHE A 173 -13.88 23.40 4.86
C PHE A 173 -14.83 24.42 4.21
N GLN A 174 -16.11 24.07 4.03
CA GLN A 174 -17.11 24.92 3.35
C GLN A 174 -16.65 25.43 1.97
N SER A 175 -15.81 24.64 1.28
CA SER A 175 -15.30 24.96 -0.06
C SER A 175 -16.35 24.64 -1.11
N THR A 176 -16.41 25.46 -2.16
CA THR A 176 -17.18 25.16 -3.39
C THR A 176 -16.30 24.62 -4.50
N ARG A 177 -14.98 24.54 -4.28
CA ARG A 177 -14.01 24.09 -5.28
C ARG A 177 -13.98 22.56 -5.33
N PRO A 178 -14.17 21.93 -6.50
CA PRO A 178 -13.94 20.51 -6.66
C PRO A 178 -12.54 20.14 -6.19
N THR A 179 -12.44 19.12 -5.34
CA THR A 179 -11.18 18.71 -4.74
C THR A 179 -11.10 17.19 -4.68
N THR A 180 -9.94 16.65 -5.02
CA THR A 180 -9.68 15.22 -4.98
C THR A 180 -8.94 14.82 -3.72
N TYR A 181 -9.36 13.71 -3.12
CA TYR A 181 -8.81 13.19 -1.89
C TYR A 181 -8.33 11.76 -2.04
N THR A 182 -7.13 11.50 -1.52
CA THR A 182 -6.66 10.15 -1.21
C THR A 182 -6.45 10.04 0.30
N PHE A 183 -6.88 8.94 0.89
CA PHE A 183 -6.79 8.72 2.34
C PHE A 183 -6.71 7.23 2.70
N VAL A 184 -6.13 6.93 3.85
CA VAL A 184 -5.98 5.56 4.36
C VAL A 184 -6.85 5.32 5.59
N GLU A 185 -7.39 4.10 5.70
CA GLU A 185 -8.09 3.64 6.88
C GLU A 185 -7.12 3.01 7.89
N ARG A 186 -7.14 3.52 9.12
CA ARG A 186 -6.40 2.97 10.25
C ARG A 186 -7.34 2.48 11.33
N ILE A 187 -7.32 1.17 11.56
CA ILE A 187 -8.10 0.52 12.61
C ILE A 187 -7.30 0.55 13.92
N ARG A 188 -7.84 1.18 14.95
CA ARG A 188 -7.35 1.11 16.34
C ARG A 188 -8.30 0.25 17.18
N ASN A 189 -7.88 -0.13 18.40
CA ASN A 189 -8.62 -1.04 19.27
C ASN A 189 -10.12 -0.69 19.48
N ASN A 190 -10.50 0.59 19.34
CA ASN A 190 -11.88 1.04 19.57
C ASN A 190 -12.34 2.17 18.60
N SER A 191 -11.59 2.45 17.54
CA SER A 191 -11.91 3.54 16.60
C SER A 191 -11.33 3.28 15.22
N ILE A 192 -11.96 3.85 14.20
CA ILE A 192 -11.43 3.91 12.84
C ILE A 192 -11.02 5.36 12.58
N ILE A 193 -9.79 5.57 12.12
CA ILE A 193 -9.27 6.88 11.75
C ILE A 193 -9.00 6.88 10.26
N TYR A 194 -9.41 7.94 9.57
CA TYR A 194 -9.10 8.18 8.17
C TYR A 194 -8.03 9.27 8.09
N ASP A 195 -6.84 8.91 7.62
CA ASP A 195 -5.72 9.83 7.47
C ASP A 195 -5.67 10.31 6.01
N PHE A 196 -5.95 11.60 5.80
CA PHE A 196 -5.94 12.23 4.48
C PHE A 196 -4.54 12.68 4.09
N TYR A 197 -4.15 12.42 2.84
CA TYR A 197 -2.93 13.00 2.29
C TYR A 197 -3.14 14.47 1.94
N ASN A 198 -2.08 15.27 2.10
CA ASN A 198 -2.08 16.68 1.73
C ASN A 198 -2.32 16.90 0.23
N TYR A 199 -1.90 15.94 -0.59
CA TYR A 199 -2.04 15.97 -2.05
C TYR A 199 -2.43 14.59 -2.55
N ASP A 200 -3.30 14.55 -3.54
CA ASP A 200 -3.65 13.33 -4.26
C ASP A 200 -2.48 12.87 -5.14
N PRO A 201 -1.91 11.68 -4.93
CA PRO A 201 -0.71 11.26 -5.68
C PRO A 201 -0.95 11.04 -7.16
N TYR A 202 -2.18 10.71 -7.57
CA TYR A 202 -2.52 10.53 -8.98
C TYR A 202 -2.59 11.88 -9.69
N GLU A 203 -3.36 12.83 -9.14
CA GLU A 203 -3.49 14.19 -9.68
C GLU A 203 -2.13 14.92 -9.69
N GLN A 204 -1.34 14.77 -8.62
CA GLN A 204 0.00 15.33 -8.56
C GLN A 204 0.90 14.73 -9.64
N SER A 205 0.86 13.41 -9.85
CA SER A 205 1.66 12.75 -10.88
C SER A 205 1.23 13.17 -12.29
N SER A 206 -0.08 13.26 -12.57
CA SER A 206 -0.61 13.72 -13.87
C SER A 206 -0.10 15.13 -14.21
N LYS A 207 -0.31 16.09 -13.30
CA LYS A 207 0.06 17.50 -13.52
C LYS A 207 1.57 17.66 -13.72
N ASN A 208 2.38 16.98 -12.92
CA ASN A 208 3.84 17.08 -13.02
C ASN A 208 4.40 16.32 -14.22
N ALA A 209 3.80 15.19 -14.62
CA ALA A 209 4.20 14.49 -15.84
C ALA A 209 3.95 15.37 -17.06
N LYS A 210 2.75 15.95 -17.19
CA LYS A 210 2.44 16.90 -18.27
C LYS A 210 3.41 18.09 -18.29
N ALA A 211 3.66 18.70 -17.13
CA ALA A 211 4.58 19.82 -17.03
C ALA A 211 6.03 19.44 -17.42
N LEU A 212 6.48 18.23 -17.07
CA LEU A 212 7.78 17.72 -17.52
C LEU A 212 7.82 17.52 -19.04
N GLU A 213 6.74 16.98 -19.63
CA GLU A 213 6.66 16.79 -21.08
C GLU A 213 6.76 18.12 -21.82
N ASP A 214 5.95 19.11 -21.42
CA ASP A 214 5.94 20.43 -22.04
C ASP A 214 7.33 21.08 -21.96
N ARG A 215 8.01 20.99 -20.81
CA ARG A 215 9.35 21.56 -20.61
C ARG A 215 10.44 20.84 -21.42
N ILE A 216 10.37 19.52 -21.51
CA ILE A 216 11.34 18.73 -22.29
C ILE A 216 11.13 18.98 -23.78
N ALA A 217 9.88 19.04 -24.23
CA ALA A 217 9.54 19.36 -25.62
C ALA A 217 10.03 20.75 -26.03
N ASP A 218 9.87 21.76 -25.16
CA ASP A 218 10.36 23.12 -25.38
C ASP A 218 11.90 23.18 -25.51
N GLN A 219 12.62 22.30 -24.80
CA GLN A 219 14.09 22.29 -24.79
C GLN A 219 14.69 21.49 -25.96
N LEU A 220 14.12 20.31 -26.26
CA LEU A 220 14.66 19.39 -27.27
C LEU A 220 14.04 19.55 -28.65
N ASN A 221 13.00 20.38 -28.80
CA ASN A 221 12.17 20.49 -30.01
C ASN A 221 11.64 19.13 -30.49
N HIS A 222 11.46 18.18 -29.57
CA HIS A 222 11.07 16.81 -29.86
C HIS A 222 10.14 16.30 -28.76
N ARG A 223 9.08 15.59 -29.14
CA ARG A 223 8.12 15.03 -28.19
C ARG A 223 8.39 13.55 -27.98
N ILE A 224 8.88 13.23 -26.80
CA ILE A 224 8.99 11.84 -26.32
C ILE A 224 7.73 11.49 -25.54
N GLN A 225 7.25 10.24 -25.67
CA GLN A 225 6.14 9.77 -24.84
C GLN A 225 6.52 9.88 -23.37
N ASN A 226 5.69 10.60 -22.61
CA ASN A 226 5.92 10.84 -21.20
C ASN A 226 4.74 10.37 -20.36
N ILE A 227 5.01 9.53 -19.36
CA ILE A 227 3.97 9.00 -18.48
C ILE A 227 4.39 9.06 -17.00
N GLY A 228 3.50 9.57 -16.16
CA GLY A 228 3.59 9.44 -14.72
C GLY A 228 3.09 8.08 -14.27
N LEU A 229 3.82 7.41 -13.37
CA LEU A 229 3.40 6.13 -12.80
C LEU A 229 3.33 6.25 -11.28
N VAL A 230 2.14 6.01 -10.71
CA VAL A 230 2.00 5.80 -9.26
C VAL A 230 2.20 4.32 -9.00
N TYR A 231 3.35 3.97 -8.42
CA TYR A 231 3.76 2.57 -8.24
C TYR A 231 3.63 2.09 -6.80
N PHE A 232 2.70 1.16 -6.56
CA PHE A 232 2.53 0.47 -5.30
C PHE A 232 3.41 -0.77 -5.22
N THR A 233 4.59 -0.61 -4.61
CA THR A 233 5.62 -1.66 -4.53
C THR A 233 5.22 -2.87 -3.69
N ASP A 234 4.21 -2.74 -2.85
CA ASP A 234 3.73 -3.77 -1.93
C ASP A 234 2.57 -4.61 -2.47
N GLY A 235 2.13 -4.38 -3.72
CA GLY A 235 1.05 -5.19 -4.30
C GLY A 235 -0.35 -4.67 -3.99
N SER A 236 -0.47 -3.55 -3.25
CA SER A 236 -1.69 -2.95 -2.68
C SER A 236 -2.95 -3.84 -2.74
N VAL A 237 -3.06 -4.79 -1.82
CA VAL A 237 -4.19 -5.74 -1.75
C VAL A 237 -5.53 -5.04 -1.44
N ASN A 238 -5.55 -3.73 -1.12
CA ASN A 238 -6.76 -3.00 -0.72
C ASN A 238 -6.82 -1.54 -1.25
N LEU A 239 -6.49 -1.32 -2.52
CA LEU A 239 -6.76 -0.03 -3.18
C LEU A 239 -8.24 0.02 -3.60
N ILE A 240 -8.94 1.08 -3.21
CA ILE A 240 -10.33 1.35 -3.61
C ILE A 240 -10.29 2.58 -4.49
N ASP A 241 -10.48 2.38 -5.79
CA ASP A 241 -10.38 3.44 -6.80
C ASP A 241 -11.69 4.26 -6.82
N GLY A 242 -11.55 5.59 -6.70
CA GLY A 242 -12.64 6.56 -6.69
C GLY A 242 -13.23 6.92 -8.07
N PRO A 243 -12.43 7.05 -9.15
CA PRO A 243 -12.93 7.41 -10.48
C PRO A 243 -13.25 6.18 -11.34
N THR A 244 -14.14 6.38 -12.31
CA THR A 244 -14.29 5.48 -13.47
C THR A 244 -13.51 6.00 -14.70
N GLU A 245 -13.21 7.30 -14.73
CA GLU A 245 -12.46 7.98 -15.80
C GLU A 245 -11.06 8.38 -15.31
N ARG A 246 -10.03 7.83 -15.94
CA ARG A 246 -8.63 8.11 -15.63
C ARG A 246 -8.16 9.37 -16.36
N GLN A 247 -7.32 10.16 -15.71
CA GLN A 247 -6.71 11.34 -16.32
C GLN A 247 -5.60 10.92 -17.27
N ASP A 248 -5.43 11.68 -18.36
CA ASP A 248 -4.30 11.51 -19.26
C ASP A 248 -2.97 11.72 -18.52
N PHE A 249 -1.88 11.14 -19.06
CA PHE A 249 -0.49 11.27 -18.57
C PHE A 249 -0.14 10.55 -17.26
N VAL A 250 -1.05 9.78 -16.65
CA VAL A 250 -0.72 9.00 -15.45
C VAL A 250 -1.39 7.64 -15.39
N GLU A 251 -0.64 6.62 -15.00
CA GLU A 251 -1.15 5.29 -14.71
C GLU A 251 -0.86 4.86 -13.27
N THR A 252 -1.76 4.04 -12.74
CA THR A 252 -1.61 3.43 -11.43
C THR A 252 -1.22 1.97 -11.59
N VAL A 253 -0.06 1.61 -11.07
CA VAL A 253 0.49 0.26 -11.18
C VAL A 253 0.70 -0.33 -9.79
N SER A 254 0.17 -1.53 -9.57
CA SER A 254 0.22 -2.19 -8.26
C SER A 254 1.10 -3.42 -8.22
N SER A 255 1.67 -3.84 -9.36
CA SER A 255 2.50 -5.03 -9.45
C SER A 255 3.67 -4.82 -10.39
N LYS A 256 4.70 -5.66 -10.27
CA LYS A 256 5.80 -5.69 -11.25
C LYS A 256 5.30 -6.00 -12.66
N SER A 257 4.30 -6.87 -12.78
CA SER A 257 3.69 -7.23 -14.07
C SER A 257 2.94 -6.05 -14.69
N SER A 258 2.12 -5.33 -13.93
CA SER A 258 1.43 -4.13 -14.44
C SER A 258 2.41 -3.01 -14.76
N LEU A 259 3.46 -2.83 -13.96
CA LEU A 259 4.54 -1.88 -14.26
C LEU A 259 5.23 -2.24 -15.58
N LYS A 260 5.53 -3.53 -15.78
CA LYS A 260 6.12 -4.02 -17.03
C LYS A 260 5.19 -3.82 -18.22
N GLU A 261 3.90 -4.10 -18.06
CA GLU A 261 2.89 -3.94 -19.10
C GLU A 261 2.82 -2.49 -19.58
N VAL A 262 2.65 -1.53 -18.66
CA VAL A 262 2.58 -0.10 -19.02
C VAL A 262 3.88 0.39 -19.67
N ILE A 263 5.05 -0.02 -19.15
CA ILE A 263 6.34 0.30 -19.78
C ILE A 263 6.43 -0.30 -21.20
N GLY A 264 6.01 -1.56 -21.35
CA GLY A 264 6.01 -2.28 -22.62
C GLY A 264 5.07 -1.66 -23.66
N GLU A 265 3.85 -1.34 -23.28
CA GLU A 265 2.86 -0.67 -24.14
C GLU A 265 3.39 0.68 -24.63
N THR A 266 3.98 1.47 -23.73
CA THR A 266 4.60 2.75 -24.10
C THR A 266 5.75 2.54 -25.09
N ILE A 267 6.65 1.59 -24.84
CA ILE A 267 7.77 1.25 -25.73
C ILE A 267 7.28 0.79 -27.12
N VAL A 268 6.20 0.01 -27.19
CA VAL A 268 5.64 -0.51 -28.43
C VAL A 268 4.89 0.59 -29.21
N ASN A 269 4.18 1.46 -28.50
CA ASN A 269 3.39 2.53 -29.09
C ASN A 269 4.21 3.80 -29.40
N ALA A 270 5.49 3.85 -29.02
CA ALA A 270 6.39 4.96 -29.32
C ALA A 270 6.51 5.15 -30.85
N GLN A 271 5.99 6.27 -31.34
CA GLN A 271 6.02 6.63 -32.76
C GLN A 271 7.40 7.12 -33.21
N GLU A 272 8.15 7.71 -32.29
CA GLU A 272 9.47 8.28 -32.51
C GLU A 272 10.45 7.73 -31.45
N SER A 273 11.74 7.71 -31.79
CA SER A 273 12.80 7.31 -30.87
C SER A 273 13.93 8.31 -30.92
N LEU A 274 14.49 8.63 -29.76
CA LEU A 274 15.64 9.51 -29.62
C LEU A 274 16.88 8.86 -30.26
N THR A 275 17.66 9.68 -30.95
CA THR A 275 19.04 9.31 -31.30
C THR A 275 19.90 9.25 -30.03
N GLU A 276 21.04 8.55 -30.08
CA GLU A 276 21.98 8.50 -28.96
C GLU A 276 22.46 9.90 -28.52
N ALA A 277 22.63 10.84 -29.46
CA ALA A 277 22.99 12.21 -29.15
C ALA A 277 21.89 12.94 -28.36
N GLN A 278 20.63 12.84 -28.82
CA GLN A 278 19.48 13.45 -28.14
C GLN A 278 19.22 12.80 -26.76
N TYR A 279 19.42 11.49 -26.67
CA TYR A 279 19.35 10.75 -25.40
C TYR A 279 20.39 11.28 -24.40
N ASN A 280 21.65 11.41 -24.84
CA ASN A 280 22.73 11.90 -23.98
C ASN A 280 22.54 13.38 -23.58
N GLU A 281 21.99 14.20 -24.47
CA GLU A 281 21.62 15.59 -24.17
C GLU A 281 20.53 15.65 -23.10
N LEU A 282 19.45 14.87 -23.26
CA LEU A 282 18.39 14.76 -22.27
C LEU A 282 18.94 14.26 -20.92
N LEU A 283 19.80 13.25 -20.92
CA LEU A 283 20.42 12.71 -19.72
C LEU A 283 21.28 13.76 -19.01
N ALA A 284 22.07 14.54 -19.75
CA ALA A 284 22.87 15.62 -19.21
C ALA A 284 22.02 16.72 -18.57
N HIS A 285 20.79 16.93 -19.04
CA HIS A 285 19.82 17.83 -18.42
C HIS A 285 19.20 17.30 -17.12
N PHE A 286 19.58 16.12 -16.62
CA PHE A 286 19.14 15.63 -15.31
C PHE A 286 20.27 15.46 -14.31
N HIS A 287 21.52 15.68 -14.73
CA HIS A 287 22.74 15.57 -13.92
C HIS A 287 23.33 16.94 -13.58
#